data_AF-A0A9E6Q1T1-F1
#
_entry.id   AF-A0A9E6Q1T1-F1
#
_cell.length_a   1.000
_cell.length_b   1.000
_cell.length_c   1.000
_cell.angle_alpha   90.00
_cell.angle_beta   90.00
_cell.angle_gamma   90.00
#
_symmetry.space_group_name_H-M   'P 1'
#
loop_
_entity.id
_entity.type
_entity.pdbx_description
1 polymer ?
#
loop_
_entity_poly.entity_id
_entity_poly.type
_entity_poly.pdbx_seq_one_letter_code
_entity_poly.pdbx_strand_id
1 'polypeptide(L)' 'MELFSVRPGIAFDDAFSELSILLGCIRHLTAEAEMEGDLLAGSSARMLSAMAKALIDDMEVGLNRKTS' A
#
# COMPACT_ATOMS: atom_id res chain seq x y z
N MET A 1 10.31 6.43 0.18
CA MET A 1 9.64 7.73 0.32
C MET A 1 8.73 7.63 1.52
N GLU A 2 9.04 8.33 2.62
CA GLU A 2 8.24 8.35 3.86
C GLU A 2 7.09 9.36 3.75
N LEU A 3 6.33 9.29 2.65
CA LEU A 3 5.23 10.25 2.40
C LEU A 3 3.91 9.81 3.04
N PHE A 4 3.79 8.55 3.42
CA PHE A 4 2.57 7.95 3.94
C PHE A 4 2.90 7.14 5.18
N SER A 5 2.09 7.29 6.22
CA SER A 5 2.21 6.56 7.48
C SER A 5 0.83 6.21 8.01
N VAL A 6 0.78 5.14 8.80
CA VAL A 6 -0.43 4.77 9.55
C VAL A 6 -0.60 5.75 10.69
N ARG A 7 -1.81 6.30 10.81
CA ARG A 7 -2.12 7.23 11.89
C ARG A 7 -1.96 6.54 13.26
N PRO A 8 -1.31 7.18 14.25
CA PRO A 8 -1.21 6.63 15.59
C PRO A 8 -2.59 6.32 16.19
N GLY A 9 -2.68 5.22 16.93
CA GLY A 9 -3.91 4.80 17.62
C GLY A 9 -4.90 3.98 16.76
N ILE A 10 -4.62 3.78 15.47
CA ILE A 10 -5.35 2.81 14.65
C ILE A 10 -4.88 1.39 15.00
N ALA A 11 -5.81 0.44 15.11
CA ALA A 11 -5.48 -0.95 15.33
C ALA A 11 -4.71 -1.51 14.12
N PHE A 12 -3.72 -2.36 14.38
CA PHE A 12 -2.89 -2.92 13.30
C PHE A 12 -3.75 -3.69 12.29
N ASP A 13 -4.70 -4.49 12.75
CA ASP A 13 -5.56 -5.30 11.90
C ASP A 13 -6.45 -4.45 10.98
N ASP A 14 -6.96 -3.32 11.48
CA ASP A 14 -7.74 -2.38 10.67
C ASP A 14 -6.88 -1.77 9.56
N ALA A 15 -5.68 -1.28 9.91
CA ALA A 15 -4.75 -0.72 8.92
C ALA A 15 -4.31 -1.78 7.90
N PHE A 16 -4.09 -3.02 8.34
CA PHE A 16 -3.71 -4.14 7.49
C PHE A 16 -4.84 -4.55 6.54
N SER A 17 -6.09 -4.50 7.00
CA SER A 17 -7.26 -4.78 6.18
C SER A 17 -7.37 -3.78 5.02
N GLU A 18 -7.27 -2.47 5.31
CA GLU A 18 -7.29 -1.43 4.29
C GLU A 18 -6.13 -1.55 3.30
N LEU A 19 -4.92 -1.83 3.79
CA LEU A 19 -3.76 -2.07 2.95
C LEU A 19 -3.96 -3.29 2.02
N SER A 20 -4.60 -4.35 2.51
CA SER A 20 -4.89 -5.54 1.71
C SER A 20 -5.85 -5.23 0.55
N ILE A 21 -6.84 -4.38 0.77
CA ILE A 21 -7.75 -3.89 -0.28
C ILE A 21 -6.96 -3.07 -1.31
N LEU A 22 -6.10 -2.14 -0.85
CA LEU A 22 -5.24 -1.35 -1.73
C LEU A 22 -4.35 -2.21 -2.63
N LEU A 23 -3.74 -3.26 -2.09
CA LEU A 23 -2.94 -4.23 -2.86
C LEU A 23 -3.78 -4.98 -3.89
N GLY A 24 -5.05 -5.26 -3.60
CA GLY A 24 -6.01 -5.79 -4.57
C GLY A 24 -6.24 -4.83 -5.73
N CYS A 25 -6.48 -3.54 -5.44
CA CYS A 25 -6.67 -2.50 -6.45
C CYS A 25 -5.44 -2.33 -7.35
N ILE A 26 -4.24 -2.31 -6.76
CA ILE A 26 -2.97 -2.23 -7.50
C ILE A 26 -2.86 -3.38 -8.49
N ARG A 27 -3.16 -4.62 -8.06
CA ARG A 27 -3.11 -5.81 -8.92
C ARG A 27 -4.06 -5.70 -10.10
N HIS A 28 -5.27 -5.21 -9.88
CA HIS A 28 -6.24 -4.99 -10.95
C HIS A 28 -5.74 -3.95 -11.95
N LEU A 29 -5.27 -2.79 -11.47
CA LEU A 29 -4.73 -1.73 -12.33
C LEU A 29 -3.52 -2.18 -13.14
N THR A 30 -2.64 -3.01 -12.56
CA THR A 30 -1.51 -3.60 -13.29
C THR A 30 -2.00 -4.52 -14.41
N ALA A 31 -3.01 -5.36 -14.14
CA ALA A 31 -3.58 -6.25 -15.16
C ALA A 31 -4.22 -5.45 -16.30
N GLU A 32 -5.02 -4.42 -16.00
CA GLU A 32 -5.63 -3.56 -17.03
C GLU A 32 -4.56 -2.83 -17.86
N ALA A 33 -3.49 -2.35 -17.21
CA ALA A 33 -2.38 -1.70 -17.91
C ALA A 33 -1.64 -2.64 -18.87
N GLU A 34 -1.46 -3.91 -18.48
CA GLU A 34 -0.81 -4.93 -19.29
C GLU A 34 -1.71 -5.44 -20.43
N MET A 35 -3.00 -5.62 -20.16
CA MET A 35 -3.95 -6.19 -21.12
C MET A 35 -4.44 -5.17 -22.15
N GLU A 36 -4.82 -3.97 -21.69
CA GLU A 36 -5.43 -2.93 -22.53
C GLU A 36 -4.42 -1.84 -22.95
N GLY A 37 -3.19 -1.91 -22.45
CA GLY A 37 -2.18 -0.88 -22.70
C GLY A 37 -2.51 0.46 -22.03
N ASP A 38 -3.36 0.46 -20.98
CA ASP A 38 -3.75 1.67 -20.27
C ASP A 38 -2.58 2.26 -19.47
N LEU A 39 -1.98 3.31 -20.04
CA LEU A 39 -0.85 4.04 -19.45
C LEU A 39 -1.22 4.75 -18.13
N LEU A 40 -2.49 5.15 -17.97
CA LEU A 40 -2.96 5.79 -16.74
C LEU A 40 -3.12 4.76 -15.63
N ALA A 41 -3.68 3.59 -15.95
CA ALA A 41 -3.74 2.47 -15.01
C ALA A 41 -2.33 2.05 -14.55
N GLY A 42 -1.38 1.92 -15.48
CA GLY A 42 0.00 1.57 -15.15
C GLY A 42 0.72 2.63 -14.29
N SER A 43 0.50 3.91 -14.59
CA SER A 43 1.05 5.02 -13.79
C SER A 43 0.43 5.06 -12.39
N SER A 44 -0.86 4.80 -12.29
CA SER A 44 -1.59 4.71 -11.02
C SER A 44 -1.09 3.54 -10.18
N ALA A 45 -0.98 2.35 -10.77
CA ALA A 45 -0.45 1.16 -10.11
C ALA A 45 0.96 1.40 -9.54
N ARG A 46 1.84 2.07 -10.30
CA ARG A 46 3.20 2.42 -9.84
C ARG A 46 3.19 3.34 -8.62
N MET A 47 2.40 4.43 -8.66
CA MET A 47 2.31 5.39 -7.55
C MET A 47 1.73 4.70 -6.30
N LEU A 48 0.63 3.96 -6.46
CA LEU A 48 -0.03 3.26 -5.37
C LEU A 48 0.86 2.15 -4.79
N SER A 49 1.69 1.49 -5.60
CA SER A 49 2.69 0.53 -5.10
C SER A 49 3.73 1.17 -4.19
N ALA A 50 4.19 2.39 -4.54
CA ALA A 50 5.09 3.15 -3.67
C ALA A 50 4.43 3.55 -2.35
N MET A 51 3.14 3.90 -2.39
CA MET A 51 2.33 4.18 -1.19
C MET A 51 2.18 2.92 -0.32
N ALA A 52 1.78 1.79 -0.91
CA ALA A 52 1.63 0.53 -0.20
C ALA A 52 2.94 0.11 0.48
N LYS A 53 4.08 0.27 -0.21
CA LYS A 53 5.39 0.00 0.40
C LYS A 53 5.68 0.91 1.59
N ALA A 54 5.43 2.22 1.48
CA ALA A 54 5.63 3.14 2.60
C ALA A 54 4.80 2.74 3.83
N LEU A 55 3.54 2.32 3.62
CA LEU A 55 2.67 1.86 4.70
C LEU A 55 3.13 0.54 5.32
N ILE A 56 3.59 -0.42 4.50
CA ILE A 56 4.18 -1.68 5.00
C ILE A 56 5.38 -1.38 5.89
N ASP A 57 6.32 -0.57 5.38
CA ASP A 57 7.55 -0.22 6.10
C ASP A 57 7.20 0.49 7.44
N ASP A 58 6.22 1.40 7.46
CA ASP A 58 5.76 2.09 8.67
C ASP A 58 5.10 1.12 9.68
N MET A 59 4.30 0.18 9.20
CA MET A 59 3.66 -0.86 10.02
C MET A 59 4.68 -1.82 10.64
N GLU A 60 5.71 -2.21 9.89
CA GLU A 60 6.81 -3.06 10.39
C GLU A 60 7.61 -2.34 11.49
N VAL A 61 7.90 -1.05 11.32
CA VAL A 61 8.54 -0.23 12.37
C VAL A 61 7.64 -0.16 13.62
N GLY A 62 6.33 -0.01 13.44
CA GLY A 62 5.36 0.00 14.54
C GLY A 62 5.31 -1.32 15.32
N LEU A 63 5.43 -2.46 14.64
CA LEU A 63 5.49 -3.79 15.26
C LEU A 63 6.79 -4.00 16.03
N ASN A 64 7.94 -3.66 15.44
CA ASN A 64 9.25 -3.81 16.08
C ASN A 64 9.42 -2.94 17.33
N ARG A 65 8.69 -1.81 17.42
CA ARG A 65 8.65 -0.96 18.62
C ARG A 65 7.78 -1.50 19.75
N LYS A 66 6.81 -2.37 19.48
CA LYS A 66 5.95 -3.00 20.50
C LYS A 66 6.63 -4.18 21.22
N THR A 67 7.67 -4.73 20.62
CA THR A 67 8.42 -5.91 21.12
C THR A 67 9.76 -5.58 21.79
N SER A 68 10.14 -4.29 21.88
CA SER A 68 11.32 -3.80 22.65
C SER A 68 10.88 -3.09 23.92
#